data_AF-A0A973W2Z3-F1
#
_entry.id   AF-A0A973W2Z3-F1
#
_cell.length_a   1.000
_cell.length_b   1.000
_cell.length_c   1.000
_cell.angle_alpha   90.00
_cell.angle_beta   90.00
_cell.angle_gamma   90.00
#
_symmetry.space_group_name_H-M   'P 1'
#
loop_
_entity.id
_entity.type
_entity.pdbx_description
1 polymer ?
#
loop_
_entity_poly.entity_id
_entity_poly.type
_entity_poly.pdbx_seq_one_letter_code
_entity_poly.pdbx_strand_id
1 'polypeptide(L)' 'MQPKIKEHICPACNGTGFPPVEQPVQPGHKIYPVKCKTCDGKGKITEDN' A
#
# COMPACT_ATOMS: atom_id res chain seq x y z
N MET A 1 -1.30 -0.26 -30.53
CA MET A 1 -2.17 -0.80 -29.46
C MET A 1 -1.62 -0.29 -28.15
N GLN A 2 -2.34 0.56 -27.42
CA GLN A 2 -1.91 0.98 -26.09
C GLN A 2 -2.02 -0.24 -25.17
N PRO A 3 -0.97 -0.65 -24.44
CA PRO A 3 -1.12 -1.68 -23.43
C PRO A 3 -2.13 -1.14 -22.42
N LYS A 4 -3.26 -1.84 -22.30
CA LYS A 4 -4.24 -1.58 -21.24
C LYS A 4 -3.60 -2.07 -19.95
N ILE A 5 -2.73 -1.24 -19.39
CA ILE A 5 -2.16 -1.45 -18.07
C ILE A 5 -3.34 -1.43 -17.10
N LYS A 6 -3.72 -2.60 -16.59
CA LYS A 6 -4.80 -2.70 -15.61
C LYS A 6 -4.19 -2.40 -14.24
N GLU A 7 -4.35 -1.16 -13.79
CA GLU A 7 -4.04 -0.80 -12.41
C GLU A 7 -5.23 -1.16 -11.53
N HIS A 8 -5.01 -2.07 -10.58
CA HIS A 8 -5.99 -2.43 -9.57
C HIS A 8 -5.54 -1.92 -8.19
N ILE A 9 -6.50 -1.48 -7.38
CA ILE A 9 -6.22 -1.08 -5.99
C ILE A 9 -5.72 -2.32 -5.26
N CYS A 10 -4.59 -2.20 -4.55
CA CYS A 10 -4.01 -3.31 -3.81
C CYS A 10 -5.00 -3.73 -2.69
N PRO A 11 -5.54 -4.96 -2.72
CA PRO A 11 -6.53 -5.41 -1.74
C PRO A 11 -5.93 -5.59 -0.34
N ALA A 12 -4.61 -5.79 -0.24
CA ALA A 12 -3.94 -6.00 1.04
C ALA A 12 -3.75 -4.71 1.86
N CYS A 13 -3.70 -3.54 1.20
CA CYS A 13 -3.57 -2.24 1.88
C CYS A 13 -4.68 -1.27 1.51
N ASN A 14 -5.68 -1.69 0.73
CA ASN A 14 -6.78 -0.85 0.25
C ASN A 14 -6.31 0.47 -0.39
N GLY A 15 -5.22 0.46 -1.14
CA GLY A 15 -4.73 1.67 -1.81
C GLY A 15 -3.73 2.52 -1.02
N THR A 16 -3.51 2.26 0.26
CA THR A 16 -2.65 3.14 1.08
C THR A 16 -1.16 2.90 0.86
N GLY A 17 -0.77 1.70 0.41
CA GLY A 17 0.63 1.27 0.33
C GLY A 17 1.24 0.90 1.68
N PHE A 18 0.51 1.02 2.79
CA PHE A 18 1.00 0.69 4.12
C PHE A 18 -0.03 -0.18 4.86
N PRO A 19 0.41 -1.13 5.69
CA PRO A 19 -0.50 -1.86 6.57
C PRO A 19 -1.16 -0.87 7.55
N PRO A 20 -2.42 -1.10 7.92
CA PRO A 20 -3.05 -0.37 9.00
C PRO A 20 -2.28 -0.65 10.30
N VAL A 21 -1.73 0.40 10.90
CA VAL A 21 -1.03 0.36 12.18
C VAL A 21 -1.73 1.29 13.14
N GLU A 22 -2.01 0.80 14.34
CA GLU A 22 -2.50 1.63 15.43
C GLU A 22 -1.37 2.48 15.98
N GLN A 23 -1.55 3.81 15.97
CA GLN A 23 -0.59 4.70 16.60
C GLN A 23 -0.66 4.57 18.12
N PRO A 24 0.48 4.61 18.83
CA PRO A 24 0.48 4.50 20.26
C PRO A 24 -0.09 5.78 20.87
N VAL A 25 -0.85 5.62 21.96
CA VAL A 25 -1.49 6.72 22.70
C VAL A 25 -0.45 7.64 23.38
N GLN A 26 0.81 7.18 23.46
CA GLN A 26 1.89 7.92 24.11
C GLN A 26 2.35 9.10 23.25
N PRO A 27 2.31 10.33 23.78
CA PRO A 27 2.77 11.51 23.04
C PRO A 27 4.26 11.39 22.71
N GLY A 28 4.61 11.70 21.46
CA GLY A 28 6.00 11.71 20.98
C GLY A 28 6.51 10.40 20.35
N HIS A 29 5.75 9.29 20.44
CA HIS A 29 6.13 8.04 19.79
C HIS A 29 5.39 7.85 18.46
N LYS A 30 6.12 7.89 17.34
CA LYS A 30 5.56 7.65 16.00
C LYS A 30 5.93 6.24 15.54
N ILE A 31 4.93 5.45 15.15
CA ILE A 31 5.17 4.17 14.48
C ILE A 31 5.17 4.42 12.99
N TYR A 32 6.26 4.02 12.33
CA TYR A 32 6.39 4.05 10.88
C TYR A 32 6.08 2.66 10.33
N PRO A 33 4.87 2.44 9.78
CA PRO A 33 4.51 1.13 9.24
C PRO A 33 5.45 0.78 8.07
N VAL A 34 5.85 -0.48 8.01
CA VAL A 34 6.61 -1.02 6.86
C VAL A 34 5.76 -0.93 5.59
N LYS A 35 6.38 -0.84 4.42
CA LYS A 35 5.64 -0.83 3.15
C LYS A 35 4.81 -2.11 2.99
N CYS A 36 3.65 -2.00 2.35
CA CYS A 36 2.82 -3.15 2.00
C CYS A 36 3.62 -4.06 1.05
N LYS A 37 3.87 -5.31 1.46
CA LYS A 37 4.65 -6.29 0.68
C LYS A 37 3.99 -6.67 -0.64
N THR A 38 2.66 -6.60 -0.72
CA THR A 38 1.90 -7.03 -1.90
C THR A 38 1.97 -6.04 -3.06
N CYS A 39 2.19 -4.75 -2.76
CA CYS A 39 2.31 -3.70 -3.78
C CYS A 39 3.61 -2.88 -3.63
N ASP A 40 4.56 -3.35 -2.83
CA ASP A 40 5.82 -2.66 -2.49
C ASP A 40 5.66 -1.19 -2.04
N GLY A 41 4.54 -0.88 -1.41
CA GLY A 41 4.21 0.48 -0.97
C GLY A 41 3.60 1.39 -2.03
N LYS A 42 3.25 0.87 -3.20
CA LYS A 42 2.62 1.65 -4.28
C LYS A 42 1.13 1.92 -4.07
N GLY A 43 0.46 1.12 -3.23
CA GLY A 43 -1.00 1.17 -3.03
C GLY A 43 -1.80 0.56 -4.20
N LYS A 44 -1.20 0.45 -5.38
CA LYS A 44 -1.80 -0.13 -6.58
C LYS A 44 -0.91 -1.24 -7.13
N ILE A 45 -1.55 -2.26 -7.67
CA ILE A 45 -0.91 -3.39 -8.35
C ILE A 45 -1.13 -3.18 -9.83
N THR A 46 -0.01 -3.15 -10.57
CA THR A 46 0.00 -3.01 -12.02
C THR A 46 0.16 -4.41 -12.57
N GLU A 47 -0.90 -4.98 -13.16
CA GLU A 47 -0.77 -6.23 -13.91
C GLU A 47 -0.30 -5.88 -15.33
N ASP A 48 0.97 -6.15 -15.61
CA ASP A 48 1.50 -6.20 -16.98
C ASP A 48 1.18 -7.61 -17.50
N ASN A 49 0.37 -7.68 -18.56
CA ASN A 49 -0.14 -8.94 -19.12
C ASN A 49 0.95 -9.69 -19.90
#